data_AF-A0A9N8HJZ3-F1
#
_entry.id   AF-A0A9N8HJZ3-F1
#
_cell.length_a   1.000
_cell.length_b   1.000
_cell.length_c   1.000
_cell.angle_alpha   90.00
_cell.angle_beta   90.00
_cell.angle_gamma   90.00
#
_symmetry.space_group_name_H-M   'P 1'
#
loop_
_entity.id
_entity.type
_entity.pdbx_description
1 polymer ?
#
loop_
_entity_poly.entity_id
_entity_poly.type
_entity_poly.pdbx_seq_one_letter_code
_entity_poly.pdbx_strand_id
1 'polypeptide(L)'
;MTKEEEEAEKNRVSKLSDFKKEQELRKLNREILRLNMLRGINTGELYTIRGRYKLLLQEYGVPMMVWYGAVWLTTGSALFVLAEVGGMDTMAVLAYADQYTGFDMVSRVDPTLGKLGIILILNELLEPVRLPFVVLTVKPVMDRLFPPKV
;
A
#
# COMPACT_ATOMS: atom_id res chain seq x y z
N MET A 1 -9.22 19.71 -24.56
CA MET A 1 -7.85 20.11 -24.90
C MET A 1 -7.70 19.97 -26.40
N THR A 2 -7.61 21.08 -27.11
CA THR A 2 -7.36 21.10 -28.55
C THR A 2 -5.86 20.91 -28.81
N LYS A 3 -5.49 20.54 -30.05
CA LYS A 3 -4.06 20.41 -30.42
C LYS A 3 -3.31 21.74 -30.29
N GLU A 4 -3.99 22.83 -30.59
CA GLU A 4 -3.44 24.19 -30.47
C GLU A 4 -3.14 24.57 -29.02
N GLU A 5 -4.03 24.22 -28.08
CA GLU A 5 -3.81 24.42 -26.65
C GLU A 5 -2.60 23.61 -26.14
N GLU A 6 -2.46 22.37 -26.59
CA GLU A 6 -1.34 21.51 -26.21
C GLU A 6 0.01 22.05 -26.73
N GLU A 7 0.07 22.50 -27.98
CA GLU A 7 1.28 23.09 -28.57
C GLU A 7 1.64 24.43 -27.92
N ALA A 8 0.65 25.27 -27.62
CA ALA A 8 0.86 26.52 -26.89
C ALA A 8 1.47 26.27 -25.51
N GLU A 9 0.98 25.26 -24.78
CA GLU A 9 1.50 24.92 -23.46
C GLU A 9 2.91 24.33 -23.52
N LYS A 10 3.19 23.43 -24.49
CA LYS A 10 4.56 22.93 -24.72
C LYS A 10 5.54 24.07 -24.98
N ASN A 11 5.15 25.05 -25.79
CA ASN A 11 5.95 26.22 -26.10
C ASN A 11 6.13 27.19 -24.93
N ARG A 12 5.19 27.23 -23.98
CA ARG A 12 5.31 27.99 -22.73
C ARG A 12 6.28 27.31 -21.77
N VAL A 13 6.09 26.02 -21.54
CA VAL A 13 6.88 25.21 -20.60
C VAL A 13 8.34 25.11 -21.06
N SER A 14 8.60 25.06 -22.36
CA SER A 14 9.97 25.03 -22.91
C SER A 14 10.78 26.29 -22.56
N LYS A 15 10.12 27.42 -22.28
CA LYS A 15 10.76 28.69 -21.91
C LYS A 15 11.06 28.81 -20.40
N LEU A 16 10.58 27.86 -19.60
CA LEU A 16 10.80 27.87 -18.16
C LEU A 16 12.14 27.23 -17.79
N SER A 17 12.79 27.75 -16.75
CA SER A 17 13.89 27.05 -16.09
C SER A 17 13.38 25.81 -15.37
N ASP A 18 14.25 24.82 -15.16
CA ASP A 18 13.87 23.55 -14.53
C ASP A 18 13.31 23.76 -13.11
N PHE A 19 13.88 24.71 -12.36
CA PHE A 19 13.34 25.10 -11.06
C PHE A 19 11.89 25.62 -11.14
N LYS A 20 11.57 26.46 -12.13
CA LYS A 20 10.20 26.99 -12.31
C LYS A 20 9.25 25.89 -12.77
N LYS A 21 9.69 25.00 -13.66
CA LYS A 21 8.91 23.82 -14.06
C LYS A 21 8.55 22.97 -12.85
N GLU A 22 9.53 22.70 -11.98
CA GLU A 22 9.30 21.92 -10.77
C GLU A 22 8.32 22.62 -9.81
N GLN A 23 8.44 23.93 -9.63
CA GLN A 23 7.51 24.70 -8.81
C GLN A 23 6.09 24.68 -9.38
N GLU A 24 5.92 24.82 -10.69
CA GLU A 24 4.61 24.71 -11.36
C GLU A 24 4.02 23.31 -11.22
N LEU A 25 4.81 22.25 -11.44
CA LEU A 25 4.38 20.87 -11.24
C LEU A 25 3.91 20.62 -9.81
N ARG A 26 4.60 21.15 -8.81
CA ARG A 26 4.17 21.06 -7.40
C ARG A 26 2.82 21.74 -7.17
N LYS A 27 2.58 22.91 -7.79
CA LYS A 27 1.29 23.61 -7.69
C LYS A 27 0.16 22.82 -8.34
N LEU A 28 0.38 22.34 -9.57
CA LEU A 28 -0.59 21.52 -10.30
C LEU A 28 -0.92 20.23 -9.53
N ASN A 29 0.07 19.55 -8.97
CA ASN A 29 -0.14 18.34 -8.17
C ASN A 29 -0.98 18.62 -6.92
N ARG A 30 -0.75 19.74 -6.22
CA ARG A 30 -1.59 20.16 -5.07
C ARG A 30 -3.03 20.44 -5.49
N GLU A 31 -3.23 21.07 -6.64
CA GLU A 31 -4.56 21.37 -7.16
C GLU A 31 -5.31 20.10 -7.60
N ILE A 32 -4.63 19.18 -8.28
CA ILE A 32 -5.18 17.85 -8.63
C ILE A 32 -5.59 17.09 -7.36
N LEU A 33 -4.75 17.09 -6.33
CA LEU A 33 -5.07 16.44 -5.05
C LEU A 33 -6.32 17.06 -4.40
N ARG A 34 -6.40 18.40 -4.38
CA ARG A 34 -7.57 19.12 -3.87
C ARG A 34 -8.84 18.76 -4.64
N LEU A 35 -8.79 18.74 -5.98
CA LEU A 35 -9.93 18.39 -6.82
C LEU A 35 -10.36 16.93 -6.62
N ASN A 36 -9.40 15.99 -6.50
CA ASN A 36 -9.70 14.60 -6.19
C ASN A 36 -10.37 14.44 -4.82
N MET A 37 -9.94 15.20 -3.82
CA MET A 37 -10.56 15.23 -2.50
C MET A 37 -12.00 15.73 -2.57
N LEU A 38 -12.23 16.87 -3.24
CA LEU A 38 -13.58 17.42 -3.43
C LEU A 38 -14.49 16.46 -4.18
N ARG A 39 -13.98 15.81 -5.24
CA ARG A 39 -14.69 14.75 -5.95
C ARG A 39 -15.05 13.61 -5.01
N GLY A 40 -14.10 13.13 -4.20
CA GLY A 40 -14.31 12.05 -3.25
C GLY A 40 -15.31 12.38 -2.14
N ILE A 41 -15.39 13.64 -1.72
CA ILE A 41 -16.44 14.14 -0.80
C ILE A 41 -17.80 14.08 -1.51
N ASN A 42 -17.88 14.62 -2.73
CA ASN A 42 -19.12 14.72 -3.48
C ASN A 42 -19.69 13.35 -3.88
N THR A 43 -18.83 12.38 -4.21
CA THR A 43 -19.25 11.00 -4.54
C THR A 43 -19.41 10.12 -3.29
N GLY A 44 -19.01 10.59 -2.12
CA GLY A 44 -18.93 9.79 -0.89
C GLY A 44 -17.80 8.76 -0.85
N GLU A 45 -16.98 8.64 -1.91
CA GLU A 45 -15.84 7.71 -1.99
C GLU A 45 -14.89 7.90 -0.79
N LEU A 46 -14.70 9.14 -0.33
CA LEU A 46 -13.82 9.49 0.79
C LEU A 46 -14.25 8.89 2.14
N TYR A 47 -15.52 8.49 2.29
CA TYR A 47 -16.01 7.85 3.52
C TYR A 47 -15.79 6.34 3.52
N THR A 48 -15.33 5.76 2.40
CA THR A 48 -14.96 4.36 2.30
C THR A 48 -13.47 4.16 2.58
N ILE A 49 -13.10 2.98 3.10
CA ILE A 49 -11.68 2.62 3.31
C ILE A 49 -10.92 2.65 1.98
N ARG A 50 -11.53 2.16 0.90
CA ARG A 50 -10.95 2.14 -0.44
C ARG A 50 -10.67 3.54 -0.97
N GLY A 51 -11.60 4.47 -0.80
CA GLY A 51 -11.41 5.86 -1.23
C GLY A 51 -10.36 6.60 -0.40
N ARG A 52 -10.34 6.38 0.93
CA ARG A 52 -9.28 6.92 1.80
C ARG A 52 -7.91 6.39 1.41
N TYR A 53 -7.78 5.08 1.22
CA TYR A 53 -6.54 4.45 0.77
C TYR A 53 -6.04 5.07 -0.55
N LYS A 54 -6.92 5.20 -1.54
CA LYS A 54 -6.58 5.81 -2.84
C LYS A 54 -6.12 7.25 -2.70
N LEU A 55 -6.76 8.05 -1.86
CA LEU A 55 -6.36 9.43 -1.60
C LEU A 55 -5.00 9.51 -0.91
N LEU A 56 -4.77 8.69 0.11
CA LEU A 56 -3.50 8.61 0.83
C LEU A 56 -2.36 8.16 -0.09
N LEU A 57 -2.63 7.26 -1.02
CA LEU A 57 -1.65 6.83 -2.02
C LEU A 57 -1.30 7.95 -2.99
N GLN A 58 -2.27 8.78 -3.38
CA GLN A 58 -2.02 9.97 -4.20
C GLN A 58 -1.27 11.07 -3.45
N GLU A 59 -1.54 11.23 -2.17
CA GLU A 59 -0.94 12.27 -1.32
C GLU A 59 0.50 11.92 -0.92
N TYR A 60 0.73 10.70 -0.44
CA TYR A 60 2.03 10.28 0.11
C TYR A 60 2.86 9.42 -0.85
N GLY A 61 2.25 8.70 -1.80
CA GLY A 61 2.97 7.89 -2.78
C GLY A 61 3.93 6.86 -2.15
N VAL A 62 5.22 6.98 -2.46
CA VAL A 62 6.28 6.04 -2.01
C VAL A 62 6.36 5.93 -0.48
N PRO A 63 6.41 7.02 0.30
CA PRO A 63 6.34 6.96 1.76
C PRO A 63 5.23 6.06 2.32
N MET A 64 4.01 6.12 1.76
CA MET A 64 2.93 5.23 2.18
C MET A 64 3.25 3.76 1.90
N MET A 65 3.84 3.45 0.73
CA MET A 65 4.23 2.07 0.38
C MET A 65 5.30 1.54 1.33
N VAL A 66 6.24 2.39 1.76
CA VAL A 66 7.25 2.03 2.76
C VAL A 66 6.59 1.70 4.10
N TRP A 67 5.63 2.50 4.55
CA TRP A 67 4.89 2.23 5.80
C TRP A 67 4.05 0.96 5.70
N TYR A 68 3.32 0.78 4.59
CA TYR A 68 2.57 -0.45 4.34
C TYR A 68 3.49 -1.67 4.38
N GLY A 69 4.64 -1.61 3.69
CA GLY A 69 5.65 -2.66 3.68
C GLY A 69 6.22 -2.94 5.08
N ALA A 70 6.47 -1.91 5.88
CA ALA A 70 6.93 -2.06 7.26
C ALA A 70 5.90 -2.79 8.13
N VAL A 71 4.62 -2.43 8.02
CA VAL A 71 3.54 -3.12 8.75
C VAL A 71 3.40 -4.57 8.26
N TRP A 72 3.44 -4.80 6.94
CA TRP A 72 3.38 -6.14 6.34
C TRP A 72 4.53 -7.04 6.81
N LEU A 73 5.75 -6.51 6.85
CA LEU A 73 6.94 -7.22 7.34
C LEU A 73 6.81 -7.51 8.83
N THR A 74 6.34 -6.53 9.62
CA THR A 74 6.15 -6.70 11.05
C THR A 74 5.13 -7.81 11.36
N THR A 75 4.00 -7.84 10.65
CA THR A 75 2.99 -8.90 10.84
C THR A 75 3.52 -10.27 10.40
N GLY A 76 4.26 -10.33 9.28
CA GLY A 76 4.90 -11.56 8.81
C GLY A 76 5.96 -12.09 9.78
N SER A 77 6.82 -11.21 10.30
CA SER A 77 7.83 -11.58 11.31
C SER A 77 7.18 -12.02 12.62
N ALA A 78 6.09 -11.38 13.06
CA ALA A 78 5.36 -11.81 14.25
C ALA A 78 4.77 -13.22 14.09
N LEU A 79 4.20 -13.53 12.92
CA LEU A 79 3.71 -14.87 12.60
C LEU A 79 4.85 -15.90 12.55
N PHE A 80 6.01 -15.53 12.00
CA PHE A 80 7.18 -16.40 12.01
C PHE A 80 7.66 -16.71 13.43
N VAL A 81 7.75 -15.71 14.30
CA VAL A 81 8.10 -15.92 15.72
C VAL A 81 7.07 -16.80 16.42
N LEU A 82 5.77 -16.62 16.13
CA LEU A 82 4.71 -17.45 16.68
C LEU A 82 4.80 -18.92 16.18
N ALA A 83 5.27 -19.14 14.95
CA ALA A 83 5.50 -20.46 14.38
C ALA A 83 6.79 -21.14 14.87
N GLU A 84 7.81 -20.38 15.27
CA GLU A 84 9.05 -20.95 15.82
C GLU A 84 8.97 -21.16 17.34
N VAL A 85 8.46 -20.16 18.06
CA VAL A 85 8.52 -20.10 19.53
C VAL A 85 7.14 -20.31 20.17
N GLY A 86 6.08 -19.89 19.48
CA GLY A 86 4.71 -19.95 19.98
C GLY A 86 4.02 -21.31 19.80
N GLY A 87 4.68 -22.29 19.21
CA GLY A 87 4.14 -23.65 19.03
C GLY A 87 3.06 -23.78 17.95
N MET A 88 2.92 -22.81 17.03
CA MET A 88 2.01 -22.96 15.89
C MET A 88 2.57 -24.01 14.92
N ASP A 89 1.89 -25.16 14.84
CA ASP A 89 2.23 -26.22 13.90
C ASP A 89 1.69 -25.90 12.49
N THR A 90 2.54 -25.24 11.69
CA THR A 90 2.23 -24.88 10.30
C THR A 90 2.08 -26.11 9.40
N MET A 91 2.71 -27.24 9.74
CA MET A 91 2.59 -28.47 8.95
C MET A 91 1.27 -29.18 9.22
N ALA A 92 0.72 -29.07 10.43
CA ALA A 92 -0.65 -29.51 10.72
C ALA A 92 -1.70 -28.73 9.90
N VAL A 93 -1.48 -27.43 9.68
CA VAL A 93 -2.35 -26.61 8.81
C VAL A 93 -2.28 -27.09 7.36
N LEU A 94 -1.09 -27.42 6.86
CA LEU A 94 -0.90 -27.98 5.52
C LEU A 94 -1.55 -29.37 5.40
N ALA A 95 -1.41 -30.23 6.41
CA ALA A 95 -2.02 -31.54 6.47
C ALA A 95 -3.55 -31.47 6.49
N TYR A 96 -4.12 -30.51 7.21
CA TYR A 96 -5.55 -30.24 7.17
C TYR A 96 -5.99 -29.82 5.76
N ALA A 97 -5.26 -28.93 5.08
CA ALA A 97 -5.59 -28.54 3.72
C ALA A 97 -5.54 -29.73 2.73
N ASP A 98 -4.53 -30.59 2.86
CA ASP A 98 -4.38 -31.80 2.04
C ASP A 98 -5.54 -32.79 2.17
N GLN A 99 -6.15 -32.89 3.36
CA GLN A 99 -7.32 -33.75 3.58
C GLN A 99 -8.54 -33.30 2.74
N TYR A 100 -8.63 -32.01 2.43
CA TYR A 100 -9.74 -31.47 1.64
C TYR A 100 -9.43 -31.41 0.14
N THR A 101 -8.16 -31.26 -0.24
CA THR A 101 -7.78 -31.09 -1.65
C THR A 101 -7.24 -32.36 -2.31
N GLY A 102 -6.77 -33.34 -1.53
CA GLY A 102 -6.23 -34.61 -2.03
C GLY A 102 -4.90 -34.48 -2.78
N PHE A 103 -4.16 -33.38 -2.57
CA PHE A 103 -2.96 -33.05 -3.36
C PHE A 103 -1.65 -33.64 -2.81
N ASP A 104 -1.67 -34.25 -1.62
CA ASP A 104 -0.49 -34.86 -0.99
C ASP A 104 0.71 -33.90 -0.96
N MET A 105 0.45 -32.64 -0.58
CA MET A 105 1.44 -31.58 -0.45
C MET A 105 2.42 -31.83 0.71
N VAL A 106 1.96 -32.44 1.80
CA VAL A 106 2.78 -32.72 2.99
C VAL A 106 3.98 -33.63 2.67
N SER A 107 3.83 -34.59 1.75
CA SER A 107 4.93 -35.50 1.39
C SER A 107 5.88 -34.93 0.33
N ARG A 108 5.46 -33.87 -0.38
CA ARG A 108 6.16 -33.30 -1.55
C ARG A 108 6.81 -31.95 -1.28
N VAL A 109 6.39 -31.25 -0.24
CA VAL A 109 6.88 -29.92 0.11
C VAL A 109 7.96 -30.03 1.18
N ASP A 110 9.10 -29.37 0.95
CA ASP A 110 10.12 -29.21 1.98
C ASP A 110 9.50 -28.54 3.22
N PRO A 111 9.65 -29.10 4.43
CA PRO A 111 9.00 -28.57 5.63
C PRO A 111 9.34 -27.11 5.94
N THR A 112 10.56 -26.65 5.60
CA THR A 112 10.99 -25.26 5.81
C THR A 112 10.27 -24.32 4.85
N LEU A 113 10.23 -24.69 3.56
CA LEU A 113 9.50 -23.92 2.55
C LEU A 113 8.00 -23.95 2.78
N GLY A 114 7.44 -25.09 3.21
CA GLY A 114 6.04 -25.24 3.58
C GLY A 114 5.65 -24.32 4.74
N LYS A 115 6.48 -24.28 5.80
CA LYS A 115 6.30 -23.37 6.93
C LYS A 115 6.28 -21.91 6.49
N LEU A 116 7.26 -21.47 5.71
CA LEU A 116 7.32 -20.10 5.19
C LEU A 116 6.11 -19.78 4.29
N GLY A 117 5.69 -20.73 3.45
CA GLY A 117 4.51 -20.58 2.60
C GLY A 117 3.22 -20.39 3.40
N ILE A 118 3.00 -21.19 4.44
CA ILE A 118 1.85 -21.05 5.32
C ILE A 118 1.88 -19.72 6.08
N ILE A 119 3.06 -19.30 6.58
CA ILE A 119 3.21 -18.00 7.24
C ILE A 119 2.87 -16.85 6.29
N LEU A 120 3.31 -16.92 5.03
CA LEU A 120 2.98 -15.93 4.01
C LEU A 120 1.46 -15.86 3.78
N ILE A 121 0.80 -17.02 3.62
CA ILE A 121 -0.66 -17.09 3.44
C ILE A 121 -1.38 -16.49 4.64
N LEU A 122 -1.02 -16.88 5.87
CA LEU A 122 -1.58 -16.32 7.08
C LEU A 122 -1.34 -14.81 7.16
N ASN A 123 -0.18 -14.33 6.73
CA ASN A 123 0.13 -12.91 6.68
C ASN A 123 -0.77 -12.15 5.68
N GLU A 124 -1.13 -12.76 4.55
CA GLU A 124 -2.10 -12.17 3.62
C GLU A 124 -3.54 -12.26 4.12
N LEU A 125 -3.91 -13.29 4.89
CA LEU A 125 -5.23 -13.35 5.54
C LEU A 125 -5.44 -12.25 6.59
N LEU A 126 -4.36 -11.63 7.08
CA LEU A 126 -4.44 -10.45 7.95
C LEU A 126 -4.72 -9.15 7.18
N GLU A 127 -4.73 -9.16 5.84
CA GLU A 127 -4.97 -7.96 5.01
C GLU A 127 -6.26 -7.19 5.38
N PRO A 128 -7.41 -7.83 5.63
CA PRO A 128 -8.64 -7.13 6.01
C PRO A 128 -8.52 -6.31 7.30
N VAL A 129 -7.57 -6.65 8.18
CA VAL A 129 -7.27 -5.92 9.42
C VAL A 129 -6.11 -4.94 9.21
N ARG A 130 -5.08 -5.36 8.47
CA ARG A 130 -3.88 -4.56 8.18
C ARG A 130 -4.19 -3.32 7.36
N LEU A 131 -5.02 -3.44 6.32
CA LEU A 131 -5.35 -2.31 5.44
C LEU A 131 -6.05 -1.16 6.18
N PRO A 132 -7.12 -1.39 6.99
CA PRO A 132 -7.69 -0.34 7.84
C PRO A 132 -6.67 0.26 8.80
N PHE A 133 -5.83 -0.56 9.44
CA PHE A 133 -4.79 -0.08 10.33
C PHE A 133 -3.82 0.88 9.62
N VAL A 134 -3.31 0.51 8.43
CA VAL A 134 -2.42 1.36 7.64
C VAL A 134 -3.12 2.66 7.24
N VAL A 135 -4.37 2.60 6.78
CA VAL A 135 -5.13 3.80 6.38
C VAL A 135 -5.32 4.78 7.55
N LEU A 136 -5.52 4.28 8.76
CA LEU A 136 -5.68 5.11 9.96
C LEU A 136 -4.35 5.66 10.49
N THR A 137 -3.26 4.91 10.33
CA THR A 137 -1.95 5.26 10.92
C THR A 137 -1.04 6.03 9.97
N VAL A 138 -1.23 5.93 8.65
CA VAL A 138 -0.28 6.52 7.69
C VAL A 138 -0.20 8.04 7.83
N LYS A 139 -1.31 8.76 7.94
CA LYS A 139 -1.30 10.22 8.09
C LYS A 139 -0.50 10.69 9.31
N PRO A 140 -0.80 10.24 10.56
CA PRO A 140 -0.04 10.67 11.72
C PRO A 140 1.43 10.20 11.72
N VAL A 141 1.75 9.09 11.05
CA VAL A 141 3.14 8.62 10.91
C VAL A 141 3.90 9.48 9.90
N MET A 142 3.31 9.75 8.74
CA MET A 142 3.94 10.53 7.69
C MET A 142 4.12 11.99 8.07
N ASP A 143 3.15 12.60 8.75
CA ASP A 143 3.27 13.98 9.21
C ASP A 143 4.43 14.17 10.22
N ARG A 144 4.84 13.08 10.91
CA ARG A 144 6.02 13.08 11.80
C ARG A 144 7.32 12.79 11.08
N LEU A 145 7.34 11.84 10.14
CA LEU A 145 8.55 11.42 9.44
C LEU A 145 8.92 12.35 8.27
N PHE A 146 7.90 12.89 7.60
CA PHE A 146 8.00 13.73 6.43
C PHE A 146 7.07 14.94 6.58
N PRO A 147 7.37 15.86 7.51
CA PRO A 147 6.54 17.03 7.72
C PRO A 147 6.38 17.80 6.40
N PRO A 148 5.19 18.39 6.13
CA PRO A 148 4.99 19.21 4.96
C PRO A 148 6.08 20.30 4.93
N LYS A 149 6.89 20.32 3.87
CA LYS A 149 7.84 21.42 3.65
C LYS A 149 7.00 22.68 3.40
N VAL A 150 6.97 23.57 4.40
CA VAL A 150 6.34 24.90 4.36
C VAL A 150 6.94 25.69 3.20
#